data_AF-A0A645JIV0-F1
#
_entry.id   AF-A0A645JIV0-F1
#
_cell.length_a   1.000
_cell.length_b   1.000
_cell.length_c   1.000
_cell.angle_alpha   90.00
_cell.angle_beta   90.00
_cell.angle_gamma   90.00
#
_symmetry.space_group_name_H-M   'P 1'
#
loop_
_entity.id
_entity.type
_entity.pdbx_description
1 polymer ?
#
loop_
_entity_poly.entity_id
_entity_poly.type
_entity_poly.pdbx_seq_one_letter_code
_entity_poly.pdbx_strand_id
1 'polypeptide(L)' 'MSMIDRKDFSADNINLIMEFARNNGGVDYANKCMEAYKNKAIAELNNFADSDVKEALIMCAEFAAGRNI' A
#
# COMPACT_ATOMS: atom_id res chain seq x y z
N MET A 1 1.77 -8.33 22.28
CA MET A 1 1.40 -9.16 21.11
C MET A 1 0.70 -10.47 21.42
N SER A 2 0.42 -10.79 22.69
CA SER A 2 -0.08 -12.12 23.07
C SER A 2 -1.46 -12.51 22.51
N MET A 3 -2.23 -11.57 21.95
CA MET A 3 -3.52 -11.84 21.29
C MET A 3 -3.34 -12.43 19.88
N ILE A 4 -2.35 -11.95 19.12
CA ILE A 4 -2.04 -12.46 17.77
C ILE A 4 -1.45 -13.88 17.87
N ASP A 5 -0.53 -14.09 18.80
CA ASP A 5 0.12 -15.39 19.02
C ASP A 5 -0.91 -16.46 19.45
N ARG A 6 -1.92 -16.04 20.22
CA ARG A 6 -3.05 -16.89 20.64
C ARG A 6 -4.16 -17.02 19.59
N LYS A 7 -4.06 -16.30 18.46
CA LYS A 7 -5.08 -16.23 17.39
C LYS A 7 -6.47 -15.83 17.89
N ASP A 8 -6.52 -14.98 18.92
CA ASP A 8 -7.76 -14.48 19.48
C ASP A 8 -8.23 -13.26 18.68
N PHE A 9 -9.03 -13.51 17.65
CA PHE A 9 -9.57 -12.52 16.71
C PHE A 9 -11.05 -12.24 16.96
N SER A 10 -11.45 -12.11 18.23
CA SER A 10 -12.75 -11.52 18.56
C SER A 10 -12.88 -10.10 17.97
N ALA A 11 -14.10 -9.62 17.74
CA ALA A 11 -14.33 -8.29 17.16
C ALA A 11 -13.63 -7.17 17.96
N ASP A 12 -13.66 -7.26 19.29
CA ASP A 12 -13.00 -6.30 20.19
C ASP A 12 -11.48 -6.34 20.05
N ASN A 13 -10.89 -7.54 19.97
CA ASN A 13 -9.45 -7.68 19.78
C ASN A 13 -8.99 -7.21 18.39
N ILE A 14 -9.79 -7.45 17.34
CA ILE A 14 -9.53 -6.90 16.00
C ILE A 14 -9.56 -5.37 16.04
N ASN A 15 -10.56 -4.77 16.70
CA ASN A 15 -10.65 -3.31 16.84
C ASN A 15 -9.41 -2.74 17.54
N LEU A 16 -8.97 -3.36 18.64
CA LEU A 16 -7.76 -2.95 19.37
C LEU A 16 -6.50 -3.04 18.49
N ILE A 17 -6.35 -4.12 17.72
CA ILE A 17 -5.21 -4.29 16.79
C ILE A 17 -5.24 -3.22 15.69
N MET A 18 -6.42 -2.92 15.13
CA MET A 18 -6.57 -1.89 14.11
C MET A 18 -6.24 -0.50 14.65
N GLU A 19 -6.73 -0.14 15.84
CA GLU A 19 -6.40 1.13 16.50
C GLU A 19 -4.92 1.23 16.82
N PHE A 20 -4.32 0.16 17.33
CA PHE A 20 -2.88 0.12 17.57
C PHE A 20 -2.10 0.40 16.27
N ALA A 21 -2.45 -0.28 15.17
CA ALA A 21 -1.78 -0.08 13.89
C ALA A 21 -1.96 1.35 13.36
N ARG A 22 -3.15 1.94 13.48
CA ARG A 22 -3.42 3.34 13.10
C ARG A 22 -2.61 4.32 13.95
N ASN A 23 -2.67 4.19 15.28
CA ASN A 23 -2.02 5.11 16.22
C ASN A 23 -0.49 5.08 16.15
N ASN A 24 0.09 3.96 15.69
CA ASN A 24 1.53 3.82 15.50
C ASN A 24 1.98 4.12 14.06
N GLY A 25 1.12 4.73 13.23
CA GLY A 25 1.48 5.17 11.87
C GLY A 25 1.55 4.04 10.84
N GLY A 26 0.93 2.88 11.10
CA GLY A 26 0.91 1.75 10.18
C GLY A 26 0.23 2.08 8.84
N VAL A 27 -0.82 2.91 8.85
CA VAL A 27 -1.48 3.39 7.62
C VAL A 27 -0.55 4.32 6.82
N ASP A 28 0.09 5.28 7.48
CA ASP A 28 1.06 6.18 6.84
C ASP A 28 2.25 5.41 6.24
N TYR A 29 2.74 4.40 6.95
CA TYR A 29 3.80 3.53 6.45
C TYR A 29 3.34 2.75 5.21
N ALA A 30 2.14 2.16 5.25
CA ALA A 30 1.57 1.47 4.09
C ALA A 30 1.45 2.41 2.87
N ASN A 31 0.97 3.64 3.06
CA ASN A 31 0.91 4.67 2.01
C ASN A 31 2.29 4.97 1.42
N LYS A 32 3.31 5.16 2.27
CA LYS A 32 4.70 5.38 1.80
C LYS A 32 5.23 4.19 0.99
N CYS A 33 4.91 2.96 1.41
CA CYS A 33 5.29 1.76 0.66
C CYS A 33 4.60 1.71 -0.71
N MET A 34 3.30 1.99 -0.79
CA MET A 34 2.56 2.02 -2.06
C MET A 34 3.16 3.06 -3.01
N GLU A 35 3.44 4.27 -2.54
CA GLU A 35 4.11 5.32 -3.32
C GLU A 35 5.51 4.90 -3.79
N ALA A 36 6.31 4.29 -2.90
CA ALA A 36 7.65 3.84 -3.26
C ALA A 36 7.64 2.77 -4.36
N TYR A 37 6.71 1.81 -4.31
CA TYR A 37 6.60 0.77 -5.34
C TYR A 37 5.99 1.28 -6.64
N LYS A 38 5.02 2.19 -6.59
CA LYS A 38 4.52 2.91 -7.78
C LYS A 38 5.68 3.60 -8.51
N ASN A 39 6.48 4.38 -7.78
CA ASN A 39 7.59 5.13 -8.37
C ASN A 39 8.66 4.19 -8.96
N LYS A 40 8.94 3.05 -8.31
CA LYS A 40 9.82 2.02 -8.87
C LYS A 40 9.25 1.45 -10.18
N ALA A 41 7.97 1.09 -10.20
CA ALA A 41 7.33 0.54 -11.40
C ALA A 41 7.37 1.52 -12.57
N ILE A 42 7.08 2.81 -12.33
CA ILE A 42 7.19 3.86 -13.35
C ILE A 42 8.65 4.03 -13.80
N ALA A 43 9.61 3.99 -12.88
CA ALA A 43 11.03 4.13 -13.21
C ALA A 43 11.54 3.01 -14.15
N GLU A 44 11.05 1.78 -13.99
CA GLU A 44 11.36 0.67 -14.91
C GLU A 44 10.89 0.94 -16.35
N LEU A 45 9.84 1.75 -16.52
CA LEU A 45 9.31 2.12 -17.83
C LEU A 45 10.13 3.20 -18.55
N ASN A 46 11.04 3.88 -17.86
CA ASN A 46 11.83 4.99 -18.44
C ASN A 46 12.73 4.57 -19.60
N ASN A 47 13.13 3.29 -19.65
CA ASN A 47 14.00 2.76 -20.72
C ASN A 47 13.23 2.42 -22.01
N PHE A 48 11.90 2.54 -22.01
CA PHE A 48 11.07 2.32 -23.19
C PHE A 48 10.73 3.64 -23.88
N ALA A 49 10.64 3.58 -25.21
CA ALA A 49 10.18 4.70 -26.02
C ALA A 49 8.75 5.12 -25.61
N ASP A 50 8.46 6.41 -25.77
CA ASP A 50 7.14 6.95 -25.49
C ASP A 50 6.11 6.35 -26.45
N SER A 51 5.02 5.85 -25.87
CA SER A 51 3.93 5.18 -26.56
C SER A 51 2.69 5.16 -25.68
N ASP A 52 1.52 5.02 -26.30
CA ASP A 52 0.23 4.87 -25.61
C ASP A 52 0.25 3.69 -24.62
N VAL A 53 1.03 2.64 -24.93
CA VAL A 53 1.21 1.48 -24.05
C VAL A 53 1.99 1.84 -22.79
N LYS A 54 3.07 2.62 -22.91
CA LYS A 54 3.86 3.11 -21.77
C LYS A 54 3.00 4.00 -20.87
N GLU A 55 2.23 4.90 -21.48
CA GLU A 55 1.30 5.77 -20.74
C GLU A 55 0.23 4.98 -20.00
N ALA A 56 -0.40 3.99 -20.65
CA ALA A 56 -1.39 3.12 -20.02
C ALA A 56 -0.83 2.34 -18.82
N LEU A 57 0.42 1.89 -18.89
CA LEU A 57 1.09 1.21 -17.78
C LEU A 57 1.41 2.15 -16.62
N ILE A 58 1.80 3.40 -16.90
CA ILE A 58 1.99 4.45 -15.89
C ILE A 58 0.65 4.73 -15.18
N MET A 59 -0.42 4.95 -15.95
CA MET A 59 -1.77 5.17 -15.40
C MET A 59 -2.24 3.98 -14.54
N CYS A 60 -1.92 2.75 -14.94
CA CYS A 60 -2.22 1.56 -14.17
C CYS A 60 -1.51 1.57 -12.80
N ALA A 61 -0.21 1.91 -12.77
CA ALA A 61 0.56 2.01 -11.54
C ALA A 61 0.04 3.13 -10.62
N GLU A 62 -0.31 4.29 -11.19
CA GLU A 62 -0.93 5.40 -10.45
C GLU A 62 -2.28 5.02 -9.88
N PHE A 63 -3.14 4.38 -10.66
CA PHE A 63 -4.46 3.93 -10.22
C PHE A 63 -4.36 2.88 -9.09
N ALA A 64 -3.41 1.96 -9.19
CA ALA A 64 -3.21 0.91 -8.19
C ALA A 64 -2.79 1.48 -6.81
N ALA A 65 -1.92 2.49 -6.80
CA ALA A 65 -1.41 3.10 -5.57
C ALA A 65 -2.25 4.29 -5.07
N GLY A 66 -3.03 4.94 -5.93
CA GLY A 66 -3.85 6.11 -5.62
C GLY A 66 -5.20 5.82 -4.94
N ARG A 67 -5.44 4.58 -4.47
CA ARG A 67 -6.63 4.26 -3.69
C ARG A 67 -6.51 4.90 -2.30
N ASN A 68 -7.11 6.08 -2.12
CA ASN A 68 -7.41 6.58 -0.79
C ASN A 68 -8.33 5.59 -0.07
N ILE A 69 -7.89 5.12 1.09
CA ILE A 69 -8.62 4.24 2.02
C ILE A 69 -9.37 5.10 3.02
#